data_AF-A0A1T2A8Z4-F1
#
_entry.id   AF-A0A1T2A8Z4-F1
#
_cell.length_a   1.000
_cell.length_b   1.000
_cell.length_c   1.000
_cell.angle_alpha   90.00
_cell.angle_beta   90.00
_cell.angle_gamma   90.00
#
_symmetry.space_group_name_H-M   'P 1'
#
loop_
_entity.id
_entity.type
_entity.pdbx_description
1 polymer ?
#
loop_
_entity_poly.entity_id
_entity_poly.type
_entity_poly.pdbx_seq_one_letter_code
_entity_poly.pdbx_strand_id
1 'polypeptide(L)'
;MLEDLGQTCDTGFAFALHIRFTRPNILYRTYPEPWIDEYSEKGMMMDDPVVLWGLQHVGIVRWDDLDDPKGVLKGAKSHGLYNGLTCAVLENGSRSISGFTRSSAPFSEDEAQDLLEKTRRLHNLTTGLSDL
;
A
#
# COMPACT_ATOMS: atom_id res chain seq x y z
N MET A 1 -11.48 2.86 -12.33
CA MET A 1 -10.92 3.39 -11.06
C MET A 1 -10.34 2.24 -10.23
N LEU A 2 -11.09 1.15 -10.02
CA LEU A 2 -10.50 -0.10 -9.53
C LEU A 2 -10.33 -1.15 -10.63
N GLU A 3 -11.15 -1.10 -11.70
CA GLU A 3 -11.10 -2.06 -12.82
C GLU A 3 -9.76 -2.03 -13.58
N ASP A 4 -9.11 -0.87 -13.64
CA ASP A 4 -7.79 -0.66 -14.25
C ASP A 4 -6.64 -1.11 -13.32
N LEU A 5 -6.84 -1.11 -12.00
CA LEU A 5 -5.79 -1.53 -11.06
C LEU A 5 -5.44 -3.01 -11.20
N GLY A 6 -6.41 -3.88 -11.50
CA GLY A 6 -6.14 -5.29 -11.73
C GLY A 6 -5.28 -5.56 -12.97
N GLN A 7 -5.27 -4.65 -13.94
CA GLN A 7 -4.41 -4.74 -15.12
C GLN A 7 -3.01 -4.18 -14.84
N THR A 8 -2.93 -3.08 -14.10
CA THR A 8 -1.65 -2.40 -13.79
C THR A 8 -0.89 -3.07 -12.64
N CYS A 9 -1.59 -3.71 -11.72
CA CYS A 9 -1.07 -4.36 -10.50
C CYS A 9 -1.43 -5.85 -10.48
N ASP A 10 -0.85 -6.62 -11.41
CA ASP A 10 -1.18 -8.03 -11.64
C ASP A 10 -0.82 -8.98 -10.48
N THR A 11 0.04 -8.55 -9.55
CA THR A 11 0.39 -9.32 -8.34
C THR A 11 -0.33 -8.82 -7.09
N GLY A 12 -1.13 -7.76 -7.22
CA GLY A 12 -2.05 -7.28 -6.19
C GLY A 12 -1.72 -5.89 -5.65
N PHE A 13 -2.66 -5.37 -4.87
CA PHE A 13 -2.60 -4.05 -4.25
C PHE A 13 -3.35 -4.03 -2.92
N ALA A 14 -3.12 -2.99 -2.12
CA ALA A 14 -3.81 -2.76 -0.87
C ALA A 14 -4.08 -1.26 -0.65
N PHE A 15 -5.19 -0.96 0.02
CA PHE A 15 -5.57 0.35 0.50
C PHE A 15 -5.88 0.27 2.00
N ALA A 16 -5.14 1.03 2.79
CA ALA A 16 -5.39 1.30 4.20
C ALA A 16 -5.85 2.77 4.32
N LEU A 17 -7.17 2.98 4.32
CA LEU A 17 -7.76 4.31 4.29
C LEU A 17 -8.14 4.80 5.69
N HIS A 18 -8.00 6.11 5.90
CA HIS A 18 -8.29 6.83 7.14
C HIS A 18 -7.68 6.17 8.39
N ILE A 19 -6.35 6.03 8.38
CA ILE A 19 -5.58 5.43 9.46
C ILE A 19 -5.61 6.34 10.68
N ARG A 20 -6.05 5.80 11.81
CA ARG A 20 -5.95 6.42 13.13
C ARG A 20 -5.07 5.56 14.02
N PHE A 21 -4.02 6.16 14.60
CA PHE A 21 -2.91 5.45 15.24
C PHE A 21 -2.25 4.48 14.25
N THR A 22 -2.61 3.20 14.31
CA THR A 22 -2.12 2.15 13.43
C THR A 22 -3.26 1.37 12.76
N ARG A 23 -4.52 1.71 13.00
CA ARG A 23 -5.66 0.98 12.46
C ARG A 23 -6.31 1.76 11.31
N PRO A 24 -6.39 1.20 10.10
CA PRO A 24 -7.22 1.78 9.04
C PRO A 24 -8.70 1.62 9.39
N ASN A 25 -9.52 2.61 9.04
CA ASN A 25 -10.97 2.44 9.08
C ASN A 25 -11.41 1.47 7.97
N ILE A 26 -10.86 1.65 6.76
CA ILE A 26 -11.14 0.77 5.62
C ILE A 26 -9.83 0.11 5.20
N LEU A 27 -9.83 -1.22 5.21
CA LEU A 27 -8.74 -2.04 4.66
C LEU A 27 -9.28 -2.87 3.51
N TYR A 28 -8.75 -2.61 2.31
CA TYR A 28 -8.98 -3.43 1.13
C TYR A 28 -7.65 -3.96 0.61
N ARG A 29 -7.58 -5.24 0.24
CA ARG A 29 -6.35 -5.86 -0.24
C ARG A 29 -6.64 -7.02 -1.17
N THR A 30 -5.77 -7.21 -2.15
CA THR A 30 -5.82 -8.30 -3.13
C THR A 30 -4.52 -9.12 -3.17
N TYR A 31 -3.62 -8.91 -2.21
CA TYR A 31 -2.41 -9.72 -2.10
C TYR A 31 -2.75 -11.20 -1.89
N PRO A 32 -1.86 -12.13 -2.30
CA PRO A 32 -2.06 -13.56 -2.12
C PRO A 32 -2.36 -13.92 -0.67
N GLU A 33 -3.35 -14.79 -0.45
CA GLU A 33 -3.74 -15.25 0.89
C GLU A 33 -2.55 -15.83 1.70
N PRO A 34 -1.65 -16.67 1.13
CA PRO A 34 -0.49 -17.17 1.87
C PRO A 34 0.43 -16.06 2.40
N TRP A 35 0.54 -14.93 1.68
CA TRP A 35 1.31 -13.78 2.16
C TRP A 35 0.58 -13.06 3.30
N ILE A 36 -0.73 -12.87 3.16
CA ILE A 36 -1.56 -12.23 4.19
C ILE A 36 -1.49 -13.02 5.50
N ASP A 37 -1.56 -14.34 5.43
CA ASP A 37 -1.47 -15.23 6.58
C ASP A 37 -0.09 -15.12 7.24
N GLU A 38 0.99 -15.30 6.46
CA GLU A 38 2.36 -15.20 6.99
C GLU A 38 2.64 -13.82 7.63
N TYR A 39 2.22 -12.74 6.97
CA TYR A 39 2.37 -11.37 7.48
C TYR A 39 1.65 -11.18 8.82
N SER A 40 0.44 -11.73 8.92
CA SER A 40 -0.41 -11.61 10.11
C SER A 40 0.10 -12.48 11.27
N GLU A 41 0.43 -13.74 11.00
CA GLU A 41 0.95 -14.68 12.00
C GLU A 41 2.26 -14.20 12.64
N LYS A 42 3.14 -13.59 11.83
CA LYS A 42 4.42 -13.06 12.30
C LYS A 42 4.32 -11.64 12.87
N GLY A 43 3.13 -11.02 12.85
CA GLY A 43 2.91 -9.68 13.41
C GLY A 43 3.76 -8.60 12.74
N MET A 44 4.00 -8.70 11.43
CA MET A 44 5.01 -7.89 10.72
C MET A 44 4.70 -6.39 10.63
N MET A 45 3.47 -5.97 10.91
CA MET A 45 3.03 -4.58 10.73
C MET A 45 3.93 -3.53 11.35
N MET A 46 4.46 -3.78 12.56
CA MET A 46 5.29 -2.82 13.29
C MET A 46 6.72 -2.72 12.74
N ASP A 47 7.14 -3.75 12.00
CA ASP A 47 8.45 -3.91 11.40
C ASP A 47 8.43 -3.65 9.88
N ASP A 48 7.26 -3.46 9.30
CA ASP A 48 7.07 -3.28 7.86
C ASP A 48 7.52 -1.88 7.42
N PRO A 49 8.60 -1.77 6.64
CA PRO A 49 9.12 -0.48 6.22
C PRO A 49 8.15 0.31 5.33
N VAL A 50 7.24 -0.36 4.62
CA VAL A 50 6.20 0.29 3.80
C VAL A 50 5.16 0.98 4.67
N VAL A 51 4.71 0.31 5.73
CA VAL A 51 3.76 0.88 6.70
C VAL A 51 4.43 2.03 7.45
N LEU A 52 5.64 1.83 7.97
CA LEU A 52 6.39 2.85 8.70
C LEU A 52 6.63 4.09 7.85
N TRP A 53 7.09 3.92 6.60
CA TRP A 53 7.30 5.03 5.69
C TRP A 53 5.99 5.80 5.43
N GLY A 54 4.90 5.09 5.14
CA GLY A 54 3.61 5.71 4.83
C GLY A 54 2.94 6.39 6.03
N LEU A 55 3.31 6.03 7.26
CA LEU A 55 2.89 6.74 8.48
C LEU A 55 3.67 8.05 8.70
N GLN A 56 4.91 8.13 8.20
CA GLN A 56 5.83 9.25 8.43
C GLN A 56 5.88 10.25 7.28
N HIS A 57 5.59 9.82 6.05
CA HIS A 57 5.80 10.61 4.82
C HIS A 57 4.50 10.77 4.02
N VAL A 58 4.52 11.65 3.02
CA VAL A 58 3.44 11.86 2.03
C VAL A 58 4.09 11.83 0.65
N GLY A 59 3.42 11.21 -0.33
CA GLY A 59 3.94 11.04 -1.68
C GLY A 59 4.11 9.57 -2.05
N ILE A 60 5.16 9.27 -2.80
CA ILE A 60 5.43 7.94 -3.37
C ILE A 60 6.79 7.42 -2.87
N VAL A 61 6.88 6.11 -2.61
CA VAL A 61 8.15 5.40 -2.43
C VAL A 61 8.12 4.06 -3.14
N ARG A 62 9.24 3.68 -3.77
CA ARG A 62 9.39 2.32 -4.32
C ARG A 62 9.92 1.41 -3.22
N TRP A 63 9.45 0.17 -3.18
CA TRP A 63 9.84 -0.78 -2.13
C TRP A 63 11.34 -1.08 -2.15
N ASP A 64 11.98 -1.03 -3.33
CA ASP A 64 13.42 -1.22 -3.48
C ASP A 64 14.26 -0.05 -2.90
N ASP A 65 13.64 1.10 -2.63
CA ASP A 65 14.30 2.26 -2.01
C ASP A 65 14.22 2.22 -0.46
N LEU A 66 13.58 1.20 0.12
CA LEU A 66 13.40 1.04 1.55
C LEU A 66 14.38 0.02 2.14
N ASP A 67 14.92 0.32 3.32
CA ASP A 67 15.65 -0.67 4.10
C ASP A 67 14.68 -1.70 4.69
N ASP A 68 15.04 -2.98 4.60
CA ASP A 68 14.20 -4.11 5.03
C ASP A 68 14.93 -4.99 6.06
N PRO A 69 15.28 -4.45 7.24
CA PRO A 69 16.10 -5.16 8.23
C PRO A 69 15.40 -6.39 8.81
N LYS A 70 14.07 -6.45 8.70
CA LYS A 70 13.22 -7.53 9.23
C LYS A 70 12.76 -8.51 8.16
N GLY A 71 13.10 -8.26 6.89
CA GLY A 71 12.82 -9.17 5.78
C GLY A 71 11.35 -9.22 5.35
N VAL A 72 10.57 -8.17 5.63
CA VAL A 72 9.14 -8.09 5.26
C VAL A 72 9.00 -7.99 3.75
N LEU A 73 9.75 -7.11 3.09
CA LEU A 73 9.71 -6.94 1.62
C LEU A 73 10.32 -8.15 0.92
N LYS A 74 11.35 -8.77 1.51
CA LYS A 74 11.89 -10.06 1.05
C LYS A 74 10.83 -11.18 1.14
N GLY A 75 10.07 -11.22 2.23
CA GLY A 75 8.93 -12.14 2.39
C GLY A 75 7.88 -11.92 1.30
N ALA A 76 7.45 -10.68 1.11
CA ALA A 76 6.50 -10.31 0.07
C ALA A 76 6.95 -10.78 -1.33
N LYS A 77 8.21 -10.53 -1.70
CA LYS A 77 8.80 -11.01 -2.97
C LYS A 77 8.76 -12.53 -3.11
N SER A 78 8.97 -13.27 -2.02
CA SER A 78 8.90 -14.75 -2.04
C SER A 78 7.49 -15.28 -2.32
N HIS A 79 6.47 -14.45 -2.11
CA HIS A 79 5.07 -14.71 -2.44
C HIS A 79 4.62 -14.06 -3.76
N GLY A 80 5.56 -13.58 -4.58
CA GLY A 80 5.27 -13.04 -5.90
C GLY A 80 4.93 -11.55 -5.94
N LEU A 81 5.06 -10.83 -4.82
CA LEU A 81 4.84 -9.38 -4.77
C LEU A 81 6.11 -8.64 -5.19
N TYR A 82 6.18 -8.27 -6.46
CA TYR A 82 7.35 -7.60 -7.05
C TYR A 82 7.08 -6.13 -7.37
N ASN A 83 8.17 -5.40 -7.62
CA ASN A 83 8.16 -4.00 -8.08
C ASN A 83 7.23 -3.10 -7.27
N GLY A 84 7.23 -3.27 -5.95
CA GLY A 84 6.26 -2.63 -5.08
C GLY A 84 6.40 -1.10 -5.06
N LEU A 85 5.27 -0.43 -4.95
CA LEU A 85 5.16 1.02 -4.85
C LEU A 85 4.13 1.38 -3.78
N THR A 86 4.51 2.29 -2.91
CA THR A 86 3.63 2.79 -1.85
C THR A 86 3.28 4.24 -2.08
N CYS A 87 2.01 4.58 -1.94
CA CYS A 87 1.55 5.96 -1.92
C CYS A 87 1.01 6.30 -0.52
N ALA A 88 1.32 7.50 -0.03
CA ALA A 88 0.79 8.03 1.22
C ALA A 88 0.16 9.40 1.00
N VAL A 89 -1.06 9.58 1.51
CA VAL A 89 -1.84 10.82 1.43
C VAL A 89 -2.19 11.28 2.84
N LEU A 90 -2.10 12.59 3.07
CA LEU A 90 -2.56 13.25 4.29
C LEU A 90 -3.39 14.47 3.90
N GLU A 91 -4.71 14.35 3.97
CA GLU A 91 -5.65 15.42 3.62
C GLU A 91 -6.69 15.55 4.75
N ASN A 92 -7.07 16.79 5.06
CA ASN A 92 -8.05 17.09 6.11
C ASN A 92 -7.72 16.45 7.49
N GLY A 93 -6.43 16.29 7.81
CA GLY A 93 -5.97 15.65 9.05
C GLY A 93 -6.14 14.13 9.10
N SER A 94 -6.54 13.50 7.99
CA SER A 94 -6.72 12.05 7.87
C SER A 94 -5.64 11.46 6.96
N ARG A 95 -5.07 10.32 7.36
CA ARG A 95 -3.98 9.66 6.63
C ARG A 95 -4.47 8.42 5.90
N SER A 96 -3.92 8.14 4.71
CA SER A 96 -4.16 6.89 3.99
C SER A 96 -2.91 6.42 3.28
N ILE A 97 -2.76 5.10 3.20
CA ILE A 97 -1.62 4.44 2.57
C ILE A 97 -2.15 3.42 1.58
N SER A 98 -1.50 3.28 0.44
CA SER A 98 -1.75 2.19 -0.50
C SER A 98 -0.44 1.54 -0.92
N GLY A 99 -0.48 0.24 -1.16
CA GLY A 99 0.62 -0.52 -1.76
C GLY A 99 0.18 -1.13 -3.08
N PHE A 100 1.03 -1.07 -4.09
CA PHE A 100 0.79 -1.58 -5.44
C PHE A 100 1.97 -2.46 -5.84
N THR A 101 1.70 -3.60 -6.47
CA THR A 101 2.74 -4.54 -6.87
C THR A 101 2.44 -5.07 -8.26
N ARG A 102 3.48 -5.37 -9.02
CA ARG A 102 3.33 -6.03 -10.33
C ARG A 102 4.52 -6.91 -10.67
N SER A 103 4.29 -7.95 -11.47
CA SER A 103 5.32 -8.89 -11.92
C SER A 103 6.23 -8.33 -13.02
N SER A 104 5.78 -7.30 -13.73
CA SER A 104 6.45 -6.73 -14.91
C SER A 104 7.60 -5.77 -14.54
N ALA A 105 7.86 -4.73 -15.32
CA ALA A 105 8.90 -3.76 -15.00
C ALA A 105 8.49 -2.86 -13.82
N PRO A 106 9.41 -2.15 -13.13
CA PRO A 106 9.04 -1.11 -12.17
C PRO A 106 8.04 -0.09 -12.73
N PHE A 107 7.18 0.47 -11.88
CA PHE A 107 6.26 1.54 -12.27
C PHE A 107 7.04 2.76 -12.78
N SER A 108 6.67 3.22 -13.97
CA SER A 108 7.13 4.50 -14.52
C SER A 108 6.64 5.66 -13.65
N GLU A 109 7.22 6.85 -13.85
CA GLU A 109 6.83 8.00 -13.05
C GLU A 109 5.37 8.41 -13.31
N ASP A 110 4.92 8.36 -14.57
CA ASP A 110 3.52 8.67 -14.92
C ASP A 110 2.54 7.68 -14.26
N GLU A 111 2.88 6.38 -14.26
CA GLU A 111 2.08 5.36 -13.56
C GLU A 111 2.06 5.59 -12.06
N ALA A 112 3.21 5.94 -11.46
CA ALA A 112 3.31 6.22 -10.04
C ALA A 112 2.44 7.43 -9.63
N GLN A 113 2.43 8.49 -10.42
CA GLN A 113 1.59 9.66 -10.19
C GLN A 113 0.10 9.35 -10.35
N ASP A 114 -0.28 8.55 -11.37
CA ASP A 114 -1.67 8.09 -11.52
C ASP A 114 -2.13 7.25 -10.32
N LEU A 115 -1.28 6.35 -9.82
CA LEU A 115 -1.56 5.55 -8.62
C LEU A 115 -1.73 6.42 -7.36
N LEU A 116 -0.88 7.44 -7.17
CA LEU A 116 -1.03 8.41 -6.08
C LEU A 116 -2.35 9.17 -6.18
N GLU A 117 -2.75 9.61 -7.37
CA GLU A 117 -4.02 10.29 -7.58
C GLU A 117 -5.21 9.37 -7.33
N LYS A 118 -5.15 8.09 -7.73
CA LYS A 118 -6.19 7.11 -7.38
C LYS A 118 -6.31 6.92 -5.87
N THR A 119 -5.19 6.87 -5.14
CA THR A 119 -5.17 6.79 -3.67
C THR A 119 -5.81 8.02 -3.04
N ARG A 120 -5.44 9.22 -3.50
CA ARG A 120 -6.05 10.49 -3.05
C ARG A 120 -7.55 10.53 -3.33
N ARG A 121 -7.96 10.12 -4.53
CA ARG A 121 -9.38 10.10 -4.90
C ARG A 121 -10.18 9.14 -4.03
N LEU A 122 -9.66 7.93 -3.78
CA LEU A 122 -10.30 6.97 -2.87
C LEU A 122 -10.41 7.54 -1.46
N HIS A 123 -9.32 8.11 -0.92
CA HIS A 123 -9.34 8.80 0.37
C HIS A 123 -10.47 9.84 0.47
N ASN A 124 -10.57 10.72 -0.54
CA ASN A 124 -11.58 11.77 -0.53
C ASN A 124 -13.01 11.23 -0.66
N LEU A 125 -13.22 10.20 -1.49
CA LEU A 125 -14.52 9.57 -1.65
C LEU A 125 -14.99 8.83 -0.38
N THR A 126 -14.07 8.35 0.44
CA THR A 126 -14.41 7.59 1.67
C THR A 126 -14.36 8.40 2.95
N THR A 127 -14.06 9.70 2.90
CA THR A 127 -13.90 10.54 4.09
C THR A 127 -15.11 10.50 5.02
N GLY A 128 -16.33 10.53 4.47
CA GLY A 128 -17.58 10.48 5.25
C GLY A 128 -17.98 9.08 5.75
N LEU A 129 -17.29 8.02 5.32
CA LEU A 129 -17.49 6.66 5.86
C LEU A 129 -16.66 6.43 7.12
N SER A 130 -15.73 7.33 7.43
CA SER A 130 -14.76 7.15 8.51
C SER A 130 -15.29 7.48 9.92
N ASP A 131 -16.53 7.99 10.01
CA ASP A 131 -17.22 8.41 11.24
C ASP A 131 -18.44 7.52 11.60
N LEU A 132 -18.65 6.41 10.88
CA LEU A 132 -19.61 5.35 11.23
C LEU A 132 -18.97 4.32 12.16
#